data_AF-A0A3N4ZHT7-F1
#
_entry.id   AF-A0A3N4ZHT7-F1
#
_cell.length_a   1.000
_cell.length_b   1.000
_cell.length_c   1.000
_cell.angle_alpha   90.00
_cell.angle_beta   90.00
_cell.angle_gamma   90.00
#
_symmetry.space_group_name_H-M   'P 1'
#
loop_
_entity.id
_entity.type
_entity.pdbx_description
1 polymer ?
#
loop_
_entity_poly.entity_id
_entity_poly.type
_entity_poly.pdbx_seq_one_letter_code
_entity_poly.pdbx_strand_id
1 'polypeptide(L)'
;MPTPKPGKPVRGSTTGRPLMAALDLFGRRWSLRILWELREGPLGFRPLQKQCDDMSSSVMRQRLTELLDAHVVHQLPDSRYELTPLGRDACLALNPLAQWSERWAAMLDPQPAHRDSERPADGTSHPDAVGDGTPERGSAG
;
A
#
# COMPACT_ATOMS: atom_id res chain seq x y z
N MET A 1 14.12 9.75 -14.74
CA MET A 1 15.19 8.72 -14.73
C MET A 1 14.90 7.75 -15.87
N PRO A 2 15.92 7.17 -16.54
CA PRO A 2 15.65 6.19 -17.59
C PRO A 2 14.93 4.96 -17.02
N THR A 3 14.07 4.35 -17.83
CA THR A 3 13.42 3.08 -17.52
C THR A 3 14.49 1.99 -17.35
N PRO A 4 14.52 1.23 -16.23
CA PRO A 4 15.45 0.12 -16.06
C PRO A 4 15.17 -0.94 -17.13
N LYS A 5 16.23 -1.39 -17.80
CA LYS A 5 16.13 -2.43 -18.84
C LYS A 5 17.22 -3.47 -18.60
N PRO A 6 16.92 -4.77 -18.75
CA PRO A 6 17.94 -5.81 -18.77
C PRO A 6 19.06 -5.50 -19.77
N GLY A 7 20.28 -5.98 -19.49
CA GLY A 7 21.45 -5.77 -20.34
C GLY A 7 22.21 -4.45 -20.11
N LYS A 8 21.72 -3.57 -19.22
CA LYS A 8 22.41 -2.33 -18.82
C LYS A 8 22.54 -2.24 -17.30
N PRO A 9 23.59 -1.59 -16.75
CA PRO A 9 23.65 -1.28 -15.33
C PRO A 9 22.43 -0.48 -14.87
N VAL A 10 21.98 -0.74 -13.65
CA VAL A 10 20.77 -0.14 -13.06
C VAL A 10 21.07 0.38 -11.66
N ARG A 11 20.13 1.11 -11.04
CA ARG A 11 20.32 1.61 -9.68
C ARG A 11 20.59 0.43 -8.75
N GLY A 12 21.67 0.51 -7.96
CA GLY A 12 22.04 -0.53 -7.00
C GLY A 12 22.71 -1.77 -7.60
N SER A 13 23.00 -1.81 -8.90
CA SER A 13 23.73 -2.91 -9.53
C SER A 13 24.59 -2.44 -10.71
N THR A 14 25.88 -2.81 -10.70
CA THR A 14 26.79 -2.61 -11.84
C THR A 14 26.58 -3.63 -12.97
N THR A 15 25.77 -4.66 -12.73
CA THR A 15 25.48 -5.73 -13.70
C THR A 15 24.19 -5.46 -14.48
N GLY A 16 24.12 -5.93 -15.73
CA GLY A 16 22.90 -5.91 -16.56
C GLY A 16 21.94 -7.08 -16.31
N ARG A 17 21.99 -7.72 -15.13
CA ARG A 17 21.18 -8.91 -14.83
C ARG A 17 19.68 -8.57 -14.85
N PRO A 18 18.83 -9.38 -15.50
CA PRO A 18 17.39 -9.09 -15.60
C PRO A 18 16.70 -8.89 -14.25
N LEU A 19 17.03 -9.71 -13.25
CA LEU A 19 16.50 -9.58 -11.90
C LEU A 19 16.80 -8.21 -11.27
N MET A 20 18.02 -7.68 -11.47
CA MET A 20 18.38 -6.38 -10.92
C MET A 20 17.60 -5.25 -11.58
N ALA A 21 17.35 -5.34 -12.90
CA ALA A 21 16.52 -4.37 -13.60
C ALA A 21 15.07 -4.41 -13.11
N ALA A 22 14.52 -5.61 -12.85
CA ALA A 22 13.20 -5.76 -12.25
C ALA A 22 13.12 -5.14 -10.84
N LEU A 23 14.13 -5.39 -10.00
CA LEU A 23 14.20 -4.81 -8.65
C LEU A 23 14.33 -3.27 -8.67
N ASP A 24 15.06 -2.69 -9.61
CA ASP A 24 15.07 -1.22 -9.81
C ASP A 24 13.67 -0.72 -10.23
N LEU A 25 13.05 -1.35 -11.24
CA LEU A 25 11.75 -0.92 -11.74
C LEU A 25 10.66 -0.95 -10.66
N PHE A 26 10.56 -2.07 -9.92
CA PHE A 26 9.54 -2.26 -8.90
C PHE A 26 9.90 -1.58 -7.56
N GLY A 27 11.20 -1.42 -7.26
CA GLY A 27 11.67 -0.68 -6.09
C GLY A 27 11.45 0.84 -6.16
N ARG A 28 11.08 1.36 -7.34
CA ARG A 28 10.70 2.78 -7.49
C ARG A 28 9.42 3.06 -6.73
N ARG A 29 9.44 4.14 -5.95
CA ARG A 29 8.28 4.65 -5.22
C ARG A 29 7.08 4.76 -6.18
N TRP A 30 5.95 4.19 -5.73
CA TRP A 30 4.66 4.06 -6.42
C TRP A 30 4.55 3.01 -7.53
N SER A 31 5.65 2.42 -8.04
CA SER A 31 5.56 1.40 -9.10
C SER A 31 4.72 0.19 -8.68
N LEU A 32 4.98 -0.37 -7.50
CA LEU A 32 4.20 -1.50 -6.96
C LEU A 32 2.75 -1.11 -6.66
N ARG A 33 2.50 0.12 -6.20
CA ARG A 33 1.13 0.61 -5.95
C ARG A 33 0.32 0.66 -7.26
N ILE A 34 0.90 1.22 -8.33
CA ILE A 34 0.25 1.25 -9.65
C ILE A 34 -0.04 -0.16 -10.16
N LEU A 35 0.94 -1.07 -10.02
CA LEU A 35 0.78 -2.46 -10.44
C LEU A 35 -0.36 -3.16 -9.68
N TRP A 36 -0.46 -2.89 -8.37
CA TRP A 36 -1.51 -3.42 -7.51
C TRP A 36 -2.90 -2.91 -7.90
N GLU A 37 -3.06 -1.61 -8.12
CA GLU A 37 -4.37 -1.06 -8.51
C GLU A 37 -4.84 -1.57 -9.89
N LEU A 38 -3.91 -1.73 -10.85
CA LEU A 38 -4.21 -2.23 -12.19
C LEU A 38 -4.50 -3.74 -12.25
N ARG A 39 -4.26 -4.49 -11.15
CA ARG A 39 -4.54 -5.93 -11.12
C ARG A 39 -6.04 -6.24 -11.15
N GLU A 40 -6.87 -5.31 -10.65
CA GLU A 40 -8.34 -5.46 -10.58
C GLU A 40 -9.00 -5.13 -11.93
N GLY A 41 -8.24 -4.53 -12.85
CA GLY A 41 -8.71 -4.22 -14.20
C GLY A 41 -8.20 -2.88 -14.75
N PRO A 42 -8.65 -2.51 -15.95
CA PRO A 42 -8.22 -1.30 -16.62
C PRO A 42 -8.71 -0.01 -15.93
N LEU A 43 -7.80 0.93 -15.69
CA LEU A 43 -8.10 2.21 -15.05
C LEU A 43 -7.61 3.40 -15.87
N GLY A 44 -8.41 4.47 -15.91
CA GLY A 44 -7.99 5.76 -16.45
C GLY A 44 -6.99 6.47 -15.51
N PHE A 45 -6.36 7.53 -16.01
CA PHE A 45 -5.36 8.29 -15.24
C PHE A 45 -5.91 8.83 -13.90
N ARG A 46 -7.06 9.52 -13.91
CA ARG A 46 -7.61 10.14 -12.69
C ARG A 46 -8.03 9.11 -11.62
N PRO A 47 -8.78 8.04 -11.94
CA PRO A 47 -9.08 6.98 -10.96
C PRO A 47 -7.82 6.35 -10.36
N LEU A 48 -6.84 6.02 -11.21
CA LEU A 48 -5.59 5.41 -10.76
C LEU A 48 -4.76 6.38 -9.88
N GLN A 49 -4.77 7.68 -10.19
CA GLN A 49 -4.12 8.71 -9.36
C GLN A 49 -4.74 8.76 -7.96
N LYS A 50 -6.07 8.78 -7.89
CA LYS A 50 -6.83 8.84 -6.64
C LYS A 50 -6.57 7.62 -5.75
N GLN A 51 -6.44 6.44 -6.35
CA GLN A 51 -6.11 5.21 -5.62
C GLN A 51 -4.65 5.17 -5.14
N CYS A 52 -3.79 6.04 -5.65
CA CYS A 52 -2.40 6.16 -5.25
C CYS A 52 -2.14 7.40 -4.37
N ASP A 53 -3.01 7.62 -3.38
CA ASP A 53 -2.92 8.70 -2.39
C ASP A 53 -2.66 10.09 -2.99
N ASP A 54 -3.35 10.38 -4.11
CA ASP A 54 -3.23 11.63 -4.86
C ASP A 54 -1.77 12.01 -5.19
N MET A 55 -0.96 11.02 -5.57
CA MET A 55 0.40 11.26 -6.03
C MET A 55 0.45 12.35 -7.12
N SER A 56 1.53 13.11 -7.19
CA SER A 56 1.62 14.19 -8.19
C SER A 56 1.50 13.66 -9.62
N SER A 57 0.78 14.39 -10.48
CA SER A 57 0.53 13.97 -11.86
C SER A 57 1.82 13.78 -12.66
N SER A 58 2.89 14.52 -12.33
CA SER A 58 4.20 14.37 -12.96
C SER A 58 4.86 13.04 -12.58
N VAL A 59 4.83 12.67 -11.29
CA VAL A 59 5.36 11.38 -10.80
C VAL A 59 4.55 10.22 -11.38
N MET A 60 3.22 10.35 -11.42
CA MET A 60 2.36 9.31 -11.98
C MET A 60 2.65 9.07 -13.47
N ARG A 61 2.73 10.14 -14.27
CA ARG A 61 3.09 10.02 -15.70
C ARG A 61 4.45 9.35 -15.88
N GLN A 62 5.46 9.80 -15.13
CA GLN A 62 6.80 9.22 -15.17
C GLN A 62 6.76 7.72 -14.89
N ARG A 63 6.00 7.28 -13.88
CA ARG A 63 5.86 5.86 -13.53
C ARG A 63 5.11 5.06 -14.60
N LEU A 64 4.01 5.59 -15.13
CA LEU A 64 3.29 4.94 -16.22
C LEU A 64 4.17 4.79 -17.47
N THR A 65 4.91 5.83 -17.85
CA THR A 65 5.88 5.76 -18.97
C THR A 65 6.90 4.66 -18.76
N GLU A 66 7.46 4.52 -17.56
CA GLU A 66 8.43 3.47 -17.26
C GLU A 66 7.83 2.06 -17.33
N LEU A 67 6.59 1.89 -16.87
CA LEU A 67 5.88 0.60 -16.93
C LEU A 67 5.45 0.25 -18.37
N LEU A 68 5.09 1.25 -19.18
CA LEU A 68 4.81 1.10 -20.62
C LEU A 68 6.08 0.70 -21.37
N ASP A 69 7.18 1.42 -21.16
CA ASP A 69 8.49 1.13 -21.77
C ASP A 69 9.00 -0.28 -21.42
N ALA A 70 8.68 -0.76 -20.21
CA ALA A 70 9.03 -2.09 -19.71
C ALA A 70 8.05 -3.19 -20.17
N HIS A 71 7.01 -2.85 -20.94
CA HIS A 71 5.96 -3.77 -21.41
C HIS A 71 5.19 -4.47 -20.27
N VAL A 72 5.17 -3.86 -19.09
CA VAL A 72 4.43 -4.33 -17.91
C VAL A 72 2.98 -3.84 -17.95
N VAL A 73 2.78 -2.63 -18.46
CA VAL A 73 1.47 -2.00 -18.67
C VAL A 73 1.32 -1.69 -20.16
N HIS A 74 0.09 -1.69 -20.66
CA HIS A 74 -0.26 -1.09 -21.96
C HIS A 74 -1.36 -0.04 -21.79
N GLN A 75 -1.53 0.79 -22.82
CA GLN A 75 -2.62 1.75 -22.88
C GLN A 75 -3.65 1.28 -23.92
N LEU A 76 -4.91 1.19 -23.51
CA LEU A 76 -6.04 0.82 -24.34
C LEU A 76 -6.49 1.99 -25.23
N PRO A 77 -7.28 1.74 -26.29
CA PRO A 77 -7.77 2.78 -27.19
C PRO A 77 -8.58 3.89 -26.49
N ASP A 78 -9.22 3.57 -25.37
CA ASP A 78 -9.99 4.51 -24.54
C ASP A 78 -9.13 5.24 -23.49
N SER A 79 -7.81 5.21 -23.64
CA SER A 79 -6.82 5.84 -22.75
C SER A 79 -6.73 5.24 -21.34
N ARG A 80 -7.38 4.10 -21.06
CA ARG A 80 -7.17 3.36 -19.81
C ARG A 80 -5.86 2.57 -19.86
N TYR A 81 -5.25 2.38 -18.70
CA TYR A 81 -4.07 1.57 -18.52
C TYR A 81 -4.47 0.20 -17.98
N GLU A 82 -3.79 -0.84 -18.43
CA GLU A 82 -4.05 -2.22 -18.01
C GLU A 82 -2.74 -3.01 -17.98
N LEU A 83 -2.66 -4.01 -17.10
CA LEU A 83 -1.54 -4.95 -17.08
C LEU A 83 -1.48 -5.76 -18.38
N THR A 84 -0.28 -5.90 -18.94
CA THR A 84 -0.01 -6.89 -19.98
C THR A 84 0.01 -8.31 -19.37
N PRO A 85 0.07 -9.38 -20.18
CA PRO A 85 0.34 -10.72 -19.65
C PRO A 85 1.62 -10.76 -18.79
N LEU A 86 2.70 -10.10 -19.24
CA LEU A 86 3.94 -9.97 -18.49
C LEU A 86 3.74 -9.22 -17.16
N GLY A 87 2.92 -8.17 -17.14
CA GLY A 87 2.60 -7.45 -15.91
C GLY A 87 1.78 -8.28 -14.91
N ARG A 88 0.85 -9.12 -15.40
CA ARG A 88 0.13 -10.08 -14.56
C ARG A 88 1.08 -11.14 -13.98
N ASP A 89 2.00 -11.66 -14.79
CA ASP A 89 3.02 -12.60 -14.32
C ASP A 89 3.93 -11.97 -13.26
N ALA A 90 4.26 -10.68 -13.40
CA ALA A 90 5.00 -9.93 -12.39
C ALA A 90 4.23 -9.86 -11.05
N CYS A 91 2.91 -9.60 -11.07
CA CYS A 91 2.09 -9.65 -9.85
C CYS A 91 2.14 -11.03 -9.18
N LEU A 92 2.06 -12.11 -9.96
CA LEU A 92 2.15 -13.49 -9.44
C LEU A 92 3.53 -13.77 -8.84
N ALA A 93 4.60 -13.31 -9.46
CA ALA A 93 5.97 -13.48 -8.97
C ALA A 93 6.26 -12.64 -7.71
N LEU A 94 5.62 -11.47 -7.57
CA LEU A 94 5.75 -10.60 -6.40
C LEU A 94 5.01 -11.12 -5.18
N ASN A 95 3.94 -11.91 -5.35
CA ASN A 95 3.17 -12.48 -4.24
C ASN A 95 4.03 -13.32 -3.26
N PRO A 96 4.79 -14.35 -3.69
CA PRO A 96 5.64 -15.11 -2.78
C PRO A 96 6.75 -14.26 -2.16
N LEU A 97 7.24 -13.23 -2.87
CA LEU A 97 8.20 -12.28 -2.31
C LEU A 97 7.58 -11.42 -1.20
N ALA A 98 6.34 -10.97 -1.37
CA ALA A 98 5.60 -10.24 -0.34
C ALA A 98 5.40 -11.11 0.91
N GLN A 99 4.93 -12.35 0.74
CA GLN A 99 4.78 -13.30 1.86
C GLN A 99 6.10 -13.58 2.58
N TRP A 100 7.20 -13.74 1.82
CA TRP A 100 8.52 -13.88 2.40
C TRP A 100 8.92 -12.61 3.19
N SER A 101 8.64 -11.43 2.65
CA SER A 101 9.00 -10.17 3.30
C SER A 101 8.30 -9.95 4.64
N GLU A 102 7.05 -10.41 4.77
CA GLU A 102 6.30 -10.38 6.03
C GLU A 102 6.93 -11.30 7.08
N ARG A 103 7.29 -12.54 6.69
CA ARG A 103 8.02 -13.46 7.59
C ARG A 103 9.38 -12.91 7.98
N TRP A 104 10.07 -12.28 7.04
CA TRP A 104 11.37 -11.65 7.30
C TRP A 104 11.23 -10.47 8.28
N ALA A 105 10.23 -9.62 8.09
CA ALA A 105 9.93 -8.51 9.00
C ALA A 105 9.62 -9.01 10.42
N ALA A 106 8.78 -10.04 10.56
CA ALA A 106 8.44 -10.64 11.85
C ALA A 106 9.64 -11.26 12.59
N MET A 107 10.69 -11.70 11.87
CA MET A 107 11.93 -12.17 12.50
C MET A 107 12.83 -11.02 12.97
N LEU A 108 12.78 -9.86 12.31
CA LEU A 108 13.58 -8.68 12.67
C LEU A 108 12.96 -7.89 13.81
N ASP A 109 11.62 -7.85 13.87
CA ASP A 109 10.85 -7.25 14.94
C ASP A 109 9.75 -8.23 15.39
N PRO A 110 10.01 -9.04 16.43
CA PRO A 110 9.04 -10.02 16.91
C PRO A 110 7.85 -9.40 17.69
N GLN A 111 7.68 -8.08 17.67
CA GLN A 111 6.57 -7.45 18.38
C GLN A 111 5.22 -7.81 17.70
N PRO A 112 4.27 -8.43 18.43
CA PRO A 112 2.98 -8.79 17.86
C PRO A 112 2.20 -7.54 17.45
N ALA A 113 1.52 -7.65 16.31
CA ALA A 113 0.60 -6.65 15.78
C ALA A 113 -0.42 -6.20 16.85
N HIS A 114 -0.17 -5.02 17.42
CA HIS A 114 -1.11 -4.22 18.23
C HIS A 114 -1.00 -2.82 17.62
N ARG A 115 -2.01 -2.14 17.09
CA ARG A 115 -3.46 -2.15 17.28
C ARG A 115 -4.13 -1.67 15.99
N ASP A 116 -4.96 -2.49 15.37
CA ASP A 116 -6.10 -2.01 14.58
C ASP A 116 -7.36 -2.65 15.17
N SER A 117 -7.73 -2.25 16.39
CA SER A 117 -9.10 -2.34 16.89
C SER A 117 -9.29 -1.43 18.10
N GLU A 118 -10.35 -0.63 17.99
CA GLU A 118 -11.13 0.01 19.05
C GLU A 118 -10.57 1.29 19.69
N ARG A 119 -11.02 2.41 19.10
CA ARG A 119 -11.36 3.63 19.84
C ARG A 119 -12.58 3.32 20.73
N PRO A 120 -12.49 3.36 22.07
CA PRO A 120 -13.70 3.37 22.87
C PRO A 120 -14.35 4.74 22.66
N ALA A 121 -15.54 4.74 22.06
CA ALA A 121 -16.48 5.82 22.24
C ALA A 121 -17.02 5.68 23.67
N ASP A 122 -16.36 6.32 24.64
CA ASP A 122 -16.92 6.44 25.97
C ASP A 122 -18.03 7.49 25.90
N GLY A 123 -19.24 7.01 25.61
CA GLY A 123 -20.46 7.77 25.78
C GLY A 123 -20.75 7.89 27.25
N THR A 124 -20.43 9.04 27.84
CA THR A 124 -20.97 9.40 29.16
C THR A 124 -22.48 9.67 29.02
N SER A 125 -23.28 8.61 29.08
CA SER A 125 -24.68 8.70 29.50
C SER A 125 -24.69 8.75 31.02
N HIS A 126 -25.05 9.89 31.58
CA HIS A 126 -25.35 10.03 33.00
C HIS A 126 -26.88 9.93 33.16
N PRO A 127 -27.42 8.87 33.80
CA PRO A 127 -28.81 8.87 34.24
C PRO A 127 -28.91 9.32 35.70
N ASP A 128 -29.81 10.27 35.93
CA ASP A 128 -30.35 10.65 37.24
C ASP A 128 -31.02 9.46 37.95
N ALA A 129 -30.70 9.27 39.24
CA ALA A 129 -31.56 8.68 40.28
C ALA A 129 -30.82 8.80 41.63
N VAL A 130 -31.13 9.78 42.48
CA VAL A 130 -32.17 9.74 43.54
C VAL A 130 -32.00 8.57 44.51
N GLY A 131 -31.55 8.91 45.72
CA GLY A 131 -32.15 8.48 46.97
C GLY A 131 -31.68 7.15 47.54
N ASP A 132 -30.78 7.22 48.53
CA ASP A 132 -30.88 6.31 49.67
C ASP A 132 -30.56 7.07 50.95
N GLY A 133 -31.51 7.02 51.88
CA GLY A 133 -31.39 7.56 53.21
C GLY A 133 -30.88 6.47 54.15
N THR A 134 -30.08 6.83 55.13
CA THR A 134 -29.99 6.06 56.38
C THR A 134 -29.67 7.02 57.52
N PRO A 135 -30.33 6.88 58.69
CA PRO A 135 -30.33 7.87 59.76
C PRO A 135 -29.23 7.60 60.79
N GLU A 136 -28.75 8.63 61.47
CA GLU A 136 -27.97 8.48 62.71
C GLU A 136 -28.53 9.42 63.79
N ARG A 137 -28.94 8.79 64.90
CA ARG A 137 -29.46 9.40 66.12
C ARG A 137 -28.31 9.75 67.08
N GLY A 138 -28.52 10.80 67.86
CA GLY A 138 -27.85 11.06 69.15
C GLY A 138 -27.77 12.56 69.42
N SER A 139 -28.67 13.18 70.20
CA SER A 139 -28.61 13.34 71.67
C SER A 139 -27.32 14.03 72.13
N ALA A 140 -27.28 15.03 73.01
CA ALA A 140 -28.25 15.77 73.82
C ALA A 140 -27.45 16.94 74.46
N GLY A 141 -28.14 18.00 74.92
CA GLY A 141 -27.54 19.04 75.78
C GLY A 141 -28.01 20.43 75.43
#